data_AF-A0A1I7YI82-F1
#
_entry.id   AF-A0A1I7YI82-F1
#
_cell.length_a   1.000
_cell.length_b   1.000
_cell.length_c   1.000
_cell.angle_alpha   90.00
_cell.angle_beta   90.00
_cell.angle_gamma   90.00
#
_symmetry.space_group_name_H-M   'P 1'
#
loop_
_entity.id
_entity.type
_entity.pdbx_description
1 polymer ?
#
loop_
_entity_poly.entity_id
_entity_poly.type
_entity_poly.pdbx_seq_one_letter_code
_entity_poly.pdbx_strand_id
1 'polypeptide(L)'
;MSSYLKLRSAVALALSSAVLSFPAHAQYTGPSELAQITVAEILKNPVDDQDVRIQGHLLRQTAHDKFVFSDGTGEIVAEIKAKHFAGQTLDEKTKVELIGEVDTSLKRAPEIEVDFLKIVEMAKILPILMLVVSNVFMTIAWYGHLKYPNSPLLKVVLISWGIALVEYCLAVPANRLGHTVYSAAQLKTMQEVITLLVFVVFSVLYLKESFTLNHLLGFTLIGAGAFFIFYGPLK
;
A
#
# COMPACT_ATOMS: atom_id res chain seq x y z
N MET A 1 -51.23 -43.93 15.55
CA MET A 1 -50.99 -42.62 14.91
C MET A 1 -50.11 -41.82 15.86
N SER A 2 -48.82 -42.13 15.90
CA SER A 2 -47.72 -41.55 15.09
C SER A 2 -47.03 -40.45 15.91
N SER A 3 -45.96 -40.78 16.65
CA SER A 3 -44.55 -40.63 16.22
C SER A 3 -44.22 -39.13 16.08
N TYR A 4 -43.34 -38.49 16.85
CA TYR A 4 -41.94 -38.84 17.12
C TYR A 4 -41.42 -38.18 18.42
N LEU A 5 -41.26 -38.99 19.45
CA LEU A 5 -40.33 -38.76 20.56
C LEU A 5 -39.22 -39.82 20.44
N LYS A 6 -38.18 -39.55 19.64
CA LYS A 6 -36.90 -40.31 19.67
C LYS A 6 -35.78 -39.43 19.12
N LEU A 7 -34.91 -38.96 20.01
CA LEU A 7 -33.49 -39.32 20.05
C LEU A 7 -32.64 -38.13 20.51
N ARG A 8 -32.25 -38.20 21.78
CA ARG A 8 -31.17 -37.43 22.37
C ARG A 8 -29.83 -37.91 21.81
N SER A 9 -28.85 -36.99 21.83
CA SER A 9 -27.41 -37.24 22.00
C SER A 9 -26.55 -37.52 20.76
N ALA A 10 -25.37 -36.88 20.80
CA ALA A 10 -24.19 -37.02 19.93
C ALA A 10 -24.35 -36.36 18.55
N VAL A 11 -23.53 -35.38 18.15
CA VAL A 11 -22.07 -35.44 18.16
C VAL A 11 -21.52 -34.02 18.32
N ALA A 12 -20.82 -33.78 19.42
CA ALA A 12 -19.74 -32.80 19.46
C ALA A 12 -18.61 -33.37 18.58
N LEU A 13 -18.37 -32.77 17.42
CA LEU A 13 -17.13 -32.99 16.68
C LEU A 13 -16.32 -31.70 16.74
N ALA A 14 -15.52 -31.62 17.79
CA ALA A 14 -14.33 -30.80 17.81
C ALA A 14 -13.41 -31.32 16.69
N LEU A 15 -13.36 -30.62 15.54
CA LEU A 15 -12.20 -30.71 14.66
C LEU A 15 -11.16 -29.72 15.17
N SER A 16 -10.41 -30.16 16.17
CA SER A 16 -9.07 -29.65 16.45
C SER A 16 -8.20 -29.95 15.24
N SER A 17 -8.08 -29.00 14.32
CA SER A 17 -7.01 -29.01 13.33
C SER A 17 -5.79 -28.39 13.98
N ALA A 18 -5.01 -29.23 14.66
CA ALA A 18 -3.65 -28.90 15.07
C ALA A 18 -2.79 -28.77 13.81
N VAL A 19 -2.69 -27.55 13.28
CA VAL A 19 -1.61 -27.21 12.35
C VAL A 19 -0.43 -26.75 13.20
N LEU A 20 0.48 -27.69 13.47
CA LEU A 20 1.85 -27.36 13.82
C LEU A 20 2.48 -26.70 12.58
N SER A 21 2.74 -25.41 12.66
CA SER A 21 3.60 -24.71 11.72
C SER A 21 4.36 -23.64 12.49
N PHE A 22 5.53 -24.02 13.00
CA PHE A 22 6.58 -23.07 13.27
C PHE A 22 7.29 -22.77 11.94
N PRO A 23 7.27 -21.52 11.51
CA PRO A 23 8.48 -20.93 11.02
C PRO A 23 8.94 -19.93 12.07
N ALA A 24 10.06 -20.24 12.72
CA ALA A 24 10.83 -19.28 13.49
C ALA A 24 11.20 -18.11 12.57
N HIS A 25 10.35 -17.09 12.54
CA HIS A 25 10.74 -15.78 12.08
C HIS A 25 11.32 -15.13 13.33
N ALA A 26 12.62 -14.85 13.32
CA ALA A 26 13.21 -13.93 14.27
C ALA A 26 12.47 -12.59 14.12
N GLN A 27 11.47 -12.36 14.97
CA GLN A 27 10.74 -11.11 15.01
C GLN A 27 11.58 -10.15 15.86
N TYR A 28 12.21 -9.18 15.20
CA TYR A 28 12.92 -8.10 15.87
C TYR A 28 11.94 -7.36 16.80
N THR A 29 12.14 -7.48 18.12
CA THR A 29 11.32 -6.82 19.15
C THR A 29 12.01 -5.60 19.77
N GLY A 30 13.05 -5.08 19.12
CA GLY A 30 13.67 -3.80 19.52
C GLY A 30 12.91 -2.61 18.95
N PRO A 31 13.18 -1.38 19.41
CA PRO A 31 12.78 -0.19 18.68
C PRO A 31 13.39 -0.25 17.28
N SER A 32 12.57 -0.19 16.23
CA SER A 32 13.01 -0.09 14.83
C SER A 32 12.35 1.12 14.19
N GLU A 33 12.60 2.27 14.78
CA GLU A 33 12.76 3.48 13.98
C GLU A 33 14.25 3.55 13.71
N LEU A 34 14.69 3.15 12.51
CA LEU A 34 15.95 3.70 12.01
C LEU A 34 15.73 5.21 12.03
N ALA A 35 16.34 5.90 12.99
CA ALA A 35 16.25 7.34 13.11
C ALA A 35 16.59 7.92 11.74
N GLN A 36 15.68 8.71 11.16
CA GLN A 36 15.98 9.44 9.93
C GLN A 36 17.09 10.44 10.27
N ILE A 37 18.32 10.09 9.93
CA ILE A 37 19.47 10.98 10.05
C ILE A 37 19.28 12.09 9.01
N THR A 38 19.55 13.33 9.40
CA THR A 38 19.45 14.47 8.49
C THR A 38 20.77 14.70 7.75
N VAL A 39 20.73 15.32 6.58
CA VAL A 39 21.93 15.70 5.82
C VAL A 39 22.85 16.59 6.66
N ALA A 40 22.28 17.54 7.41
CA ALA A 40 23.07 18.39 8.31
C ALA A 40 23.82 17.59 9.39
N GLU A 41 23.26 16.50 9.89
CA GLU A 41 23.88 15.63 10.89
C GLU A 41 25.02 14.80 10.29
N ILE A 42 24.83 14.25 9.09
CA ILE A 42 25.87 13.54 8.32
C ILE A 42 27.06 14.48 8.09
N LEU A 43 26.80 15.71 7.65
CA LEU A 43 27.86 16.68 7.37
C LEU A 43 28.61 17.14 8.64
N LYS A 44 27.95 17.12 9.80
CA LYS A 44 28.56 17.54 11.07
C LYS A 44 29.53 16.49 11.60
N ASN A 45 29.15 15.21 11.51
CA ASN A 45 29.95 14.08 11.98
C ASN A 45 29.92 12.94 10.94
N PRO A 46 30.64 13.06 9.81
CA PRO A 46 30.64 12.03 8.79
C PRO A 46 31.36 10.79 9.31
N VAL A 47 30.68 9.65 9.27
CA VAL A 47 31.23 8.34 9.60
C VAL A 47 31.26 7.52 8.33
N ASP A 48 32.44 6.99 8.01
CA ASP A 48 32.65 6.12 6.85
C ASP A 48 31.93 4.78 7.03
N ASP A 49 31.39 4.21 5.96
CA ASP A 49 30.58 2.98 5.94
C ASP A 49 29.31 3.07 6.82
N GLN A 50 28.81 4.28 7.10
CA GLN A 50 27.59 4.45 7.88
C GLN A 50 26.35 4.25 7.00
N ASP A 51 25.56 3.21 7.30
CA ASP A 51 24.22 3.02 6.73
C ASP A 51 23.28 4.20 7.04
N VAL A 52 22.70 4.79 6.00
CA VAL A 52 21.77 5.91 6.10
C VAL A 52 20.50 5.68 5.28
N ARG A 53 19.40 6.22 5.79
CA ARG A 53 18.10 6.31 5.09
C ARG A 53 17.58 7.73 5.18
N ILE A 54 17.59 8.44 4.05
CA ILE A 54 17.23 9.87 4.00
C ILE A 54 16.18 10.13 2.93
N GLN A 55 15.31 11.11 3.17
CA GLN A 55 14.23 11.48 2.26
C GLN A 55 14.30 12.95 1.87
N GLY A 56 14.17 13.24 0.58
CA GLY A 56 14.42 14.58 0.05
C GLY A 56 14.23 14.65 -1.46
N HIS A 57 14.89 15.60 -2.10
CA HIS A 57 14.78 15.85 -3.54
C HIS A 57 16.16 15.86 -4.20
N LEU A 58 16.23 15.38 -5.43
CA LEU A 58 17.42 15.52 -6.27
C LEU A 58 17.36 16.87 -6.98
N LEU A 59 18.16 17.83 -6.54
CA LEU A 59 18.11 19.21 -7.03
C LEU A 59 18.71 19.36 -8.43
N ARG A 60 19.84 18.69 -8.69
CA ARG A 60 20.57 18.76 -9.96
C ARG A 60 21.62 17.65 -10.07
N GLN A 61 21.96 17.30 -11.30
CA GLN A 61 23.06 16.39 -11.62
C GLN A 61 24.38 17.16 -11.78
N THR A 62 25.46 16.71 -11.14
CA THR A 62 26.80 17.32 -11.25
C THR A 62 27.75 16.49 -12.10
N ALA A 63 27.56 15.18 -12.16
CA ALA A 63 28.32 14.26 -13.01
C ALA A 63 27.46 13.05 -13.41
N HIS A 64 28.00 12.11 -14.18
CA HIS A 64 27.24 10.98 -14.74
C HIS A 64 26.38 10.23 -13.70
N ASP A 65 26.98 9.89 -12.55
CA ASP A 65 26.29 9.21 -11.45
C ASP A 65 26.14 10.09 -10.20
N LYS A 66 26.52 11.38 -10.24
CA LYS A 66 26.51 12.25 -9.06
C LYS A 66 25.39 13.27 -9.12
N PHE A 67 24.57 13.27 -8.08
CA PHE A 67 23.42 14.14 -7.92
C PHE A 67 23.51 14.91 -6.61
N VAL A 68 23.08 16.16 -6.60
CA VAL A 68 22.92 16.90 -5.35
C VAL A 68 21.55 16.62 -4.78
N PHE A 69 21.55 16.07 -3.57
CA PHE A 69 20.38 15.73 -2.78
C PHE A 69 20.21 16.72 -1.63
N SER A 70 18.96 17.08 -1.34
CA SER A 70 18.61 17.87 -0.15
C SER A 70 17.38 17.32 0.55
N ASP A 71 17.47 17.21 1.87
CA ASP A 71 16.34 16.93 2.77
C ASP A 71 15.73 18.22 3.37
N GLY A 72 16.22 19.40 2.97
CA GLY A 72 15.85 20.71 3.52
C GLY A 72 16.70 21.19 4.69
N THR A 73 17.56 20.34 5.26
CA THR A 73 18.51 20.70 6.32
C THR A 73 19.91 21.02 5.78
N GLY A 74 20.25 20.47 4.61
CA GLY A 74 21.50 20.71 3.91
C GLY A 74 21.49 20.13 2.49
N GLU A 75 22.64 20.21 1.83
CA GLU A 75 22.88 19.61 0.51
C GLU A 75 24.07 18.65 0.61
N ILE A 76 23.94 17.46 0.02
CA ILE A 76 25.00 16.46 -0.07
C ILE A 76 25.01 15.82 -1.46
N VAL A 77 26.17 15.32 -1.88
CA VAL A 77 26.30 14.58 -3.13
C VAL A 77 25.88 13.13 -2.88
N ALA A 78 24.96 12.62 -3.69
CA ALA A 78 24.57 11.22 -3.74
C ALA A 78 25.04 10.62 -5.06
N GLU A 79 25.78 9.52 -4.98
CA GLU A 79 26.18 8.70 -6.12
C GLU A 79 25.10 7.65 -6.40
N ILE A 80 24.39 7.81 -7.52
CA ILE A 80 23.26 6.97 -7.92
C ILE A 80 23.53 6.41 -9.32
N LYS A 81 23.90 5.14 -9.39
CA LYS A 81 24.12 4.43 -10.66
C LYS A 81 22.80 4.33 -11.44
N ALA A 82 22.86 4.43 -12.77
CA ALA A 82 21.68 4.37 -13.66
C ALA A 82 20.72 3.18 -13.40
N LYS A 83 21.26 2.04 -12.95
CA LYS A 83 20.47 0.84 -12.58
C LYS A 83 19.45 1.10 -11.45
N HIS A 84 19.71 2.04 -10.54
CA HIS A 84 18.83 2.33 -9.41
C HIS A 84 17.61 3.18 -9.79
N PHE A 85 17.64 3.85 -10.95
CA PHE A 85 16.50 4.61 -11.46
C PHE A 85 15.41 3.73 -12.09
N ALA A 86 15.68 2.44 -12.32
CA ALA A 86 14.72 1.49 -12.91
C ALA A 86 14.02 2.01 -14.20
N GLY A 87 14.74 2.79 -15.01
CA GLY A 87 14.22 3.40 -16.25
C GLY A 87 13.31 4.61 -16.07
N GLN A 88 13.21 5.16 -14.85
CA GLN A 88 12.38 6.33 -14.54
C GLN A 88 13.21 7.62 -14.62
N THR A 89 12.63 8.66 -15.21
CA THR A 89 13.19 10.02 -15.20
C THR A 89 12.68 10.76 -13.97
N LEU A 90 13.60 11.30 -13.17
CA LEU A 90 13.26 12.11 -11.99
C LEU A 90 13.47 13.59 -12.28
N ASP A 91 12.59 14.42 -11.74
CA ASP A 91 12.72 15.87 -11.70
C ASP A 91 12.97 16.37 -10.28
N GLU A 92 13.30 17.65 -10.14
CA GLU A 92 13.62 18.27 -8.85
C GLU A 92 12.43 18.35 -7.87
N LYS A 93 11.22 18.06 -8.35
CA LYS A 93 9.99 18.07 -7.55
C LYS A 93 9.72 16.70 -6.95
N THR A 94 10.31 15.65 -7.51
CA THR A 94 10.05 14.28 -7.09
C THR A 94 10.73 13.99 -5.77
N LYS A 95 9.95 13.72 -4.72
CA LYS A 95 10.49 13.28 -3.43
C LYS A 95 10.99 11.83 -3.54
N VAL A 96 12.24 11.61 -3.15
CA VAL A 96 12.91 10.31 -3.14
C VAL A 96 13.38 9.92 -1.75
N GLU A 97 13.46 8.61 -1.50
CA GLU A 97 14.14 8.01 -0.37
C GLU A 97 15.42 7.36 -0.90
N LEU A 98 16.56 7.79 -0.37
CA LEU A 98 17.87 7.19 -0.63
C LEU A 98 18.21 6.28 0.54
N ILE A 99 18.63 5.05 0.22
CA ILE A 99 19.16 4.09 1.18
C ILE A 99 20.53 3.68 0.65
N GLY A 100 21.55 3.79 1.50
CA GLY A 100 22.92 3.48 1.14
C GLY A 100 23.88 3.88 2.25
N GLU A 101 25.14 4.05 1.90
CA GLU A 101 26.23 4.24 2.87
C GLU A 101 26.88 5.61 2.68
N VAL A 102 27.35 6.22 3.77
CA VAL A 102 28.16 7.44 3.74
C VAL A 102 29.59 7.07 3.38
N ASP A 103 30.09 7.59 2.26
CA ASP A 103 31.48 7.48 1.82
C ASP A 103 32.20 8.79 2.17
N THR A 104 33.21 8.71 3.03
CA THR A 104 34.02 9.87 3.40
C THR A 104 35.51 9.54 3.39
N SER A 105 36.31 10.43 2.78
CA SER A 105 37.77 10.29 2.77
C SER A 105 38.44 11.61 3.11
N LEU A 106 39.65 11.55 3.69
CA LEU A 106 40.42 12.74 4.11
C LEU A 106 40.63 13.80 3.02
N LYS A 107 40.45 13.45 1.74
CA LYS A 107 40.67 14.33 0.59
C LYS A 107 39.39 14.69 -0.18
N ARG A 108 38.23 14.11 0.15
CA ARG A 108 36.97 14.34 -0.56
C ARG A 108 35.89 14.80 0.42
N ALA A 109 34.93 15.57 -0.08
CA ALA A 109 33.73 15.86 0.70
C ALA A 109 32.95 14.55 0.95
N PRO A 110 32.22 14.43 2.05
CA PRO A 110 31.33 13.28 2.27
C PRO A 110 30.29 13.18 1.15
N GLU A 111 30.11 11.97 0.64
CA GLU A 111 29.09 11.63 -0.35
C GLU A 111 28.29 10.41 0.13
N ILE A 112 27.18 10.10 -0.53
CA ILE A 112 26.34 8.93 -0.22
C ILE A 112 26.37 7.99 -1.41
N GLU A 113 26.88 6.77 -1.25
CA GLU A 113 26.74 5.72 -2.26
C GLU A 113 25.35 5.07 -2.11
N VAL A 114 24.49 5.21 -3.12
CA VAL A 114 23.09 4.78 -3.03
C VAL A 114 22.93 3.34 -3.51
N ASP A 115 22.51 2.47 -2.61
CA ASP A 115 22.15 1.08 -2.91
C ASP A 115 20.72 0.96 -3.42
N PHE A 116 19.79 1.74 -2.86
CA PHE A 116 18.39 1.75 -3.26
C PHE A 116 17.84 3.16 -3.32
N LEU A 117 17.30 3.49 -4.49
CA LEU A 117 16.50 4.69 -4.74
C LEU A 117 15.03 4.29 -4.75
N LYS A 118 14.22 4.90 -3.89
CA LYS A 118 12.76 4.75 -3.91
C LYS A 118 12.10 6.09 -4.19
N ILE A 119 11.13 6.09 -5.10
CA ILE A 119 10.36 7.29 -5.41
C ILE A 119 9.14 7.33 -4.49
N VAL A 120 9.13 8.30 -3.58
CA VAL A 120 8.13 8.39 -2.51
C VAL A 120 6.76 8.77 -3.07
N GLU A 121 6.71 9.62 -4.10
CA GLU A 121 5.45 10.16 -4.63
C GLU A 121 4.64 9.13 -5.42
N MET A 122 5.31 8.30 -6.23
CA MET A 122 4.65 7.22 -6.97
C MET A 122 4.00 6.21 -6.03
N ALA A 123 4.67 5.85 -4.93
CA ALA A 123 4.11 4.94 -3.94
C ALA A 123 2.90 5.51 -3.18
N LYS A 124 2.69 6.83 -3.20
CA LYS A 124 1.51 7.46 -2.60
C LYS A 124 0.31 7.44 -3.54
N ILE A 125 0.50 7.83 -4.80
CA ILE A 125 -0.61 8.08 -5.73
C ILE A 125 -0.96 6.84 -6.55
N LEU A 126 0.05 6.15 -7.10
CA LEU A 126 -0.17 5.04 -8.03
C LEU A 126 -0.98 3.90 -7.40
N PRO A 127 -0.73 3.47 -6.15
CA PRO A 127 -1.58 2.49 -5.49
C PRO A 127 -3.04 2.90 -5.47
N ILE A 128 -3.35 4.14 -5.09
CA ILE A 128 -4.74 4.62 -4.99
C ILE A 128 -5.43 4.50 -6.36
N LEU A 129 -4.78 4.94 -7.44
CA LEU A 129 -5.34 4.82 -8.80
C LEU A 129 -5.58 3.37 -9.20
N MET A 130 -4.62 2.49 -8.95
CA MET A 130 -4.75 1.06 -9.23
C MET A 130 -5.88 0.43 -8.40
N LEU A 131 -6.00 0.80 -7.11
CA LEU A 131 -7.06 0.33 -6.21
C LEU A 131 -8.44 0.81 -6.64
N VAL A 132 -8.57 2.02 -7.22
CA VAL A 132 -9.82 2.51 -7.84
C VAL A 132 -10.21 1.65 -9.03
N VAL A 133 -9.30 1.44 -9.97
CA VAL A 133 -9.58 0.60 -11.16
C VAL A 133 -9.90 -0.84 -10.75
N SER A 134 -9.16 -1.39 -9.78
CA SER A 134 -9.44 -2.70 -9.18
C SER A 134 -10.87 -2.79 -8.66
N ASN A 135 -11.31 -1.79 -7.88
CA ASN A 135 -12.66 -1.78 -7.33
C ASN A 135 -13.77 -1.73 -8.38
N VAL A 136 -13.53 -1.12 -9.55
CA VAL A 136 -14.48 -1.17 -10.66
C VAL A 136 -14.68 -2.61 -11.13
N PHE A 137 -13.59 -3.35 -11.35
CA PHE A 137 -13.68 -4.77 -11.71
C PHE A 137 -14.35 -5.60 -10.59
N MET A 138 -14.00 -5.35 -9.33
CA MET A 138 -14.60 -6.06 -8.19
C MET A 138 -16.11 -5.83 -8.10
N THR A 139 -16.54 -4.58 -8.27
CA THR A 139 -17.95 -4.19 -8.22
C THR A 139 -18.75 -4.86 -9.34
N ILE A 140 -18.17 -4.90 -10.55
CA ILE A 140 -18.79 -5.61 -11.70
C ILE A 140 -18.85 -7.11 -11.42
N ALA A 141 -17.81 -7.72 -10.86
CA ALA A 141 -17.79 -9.15 -10.53
C ALA A 141 -18.88 -9.52 -9.50
N TRP A 142 -19.07 -8.69 -8.47
CA TRP A 142 -20.06 -8.92 -7.42
C TRP A 142 -21.50 -8.60 -7.81
N TYR A 143 -21.72 -7.49 -8.54
CA TYR A 143 -23.07 -6.95 -8.74
C TYR A 143 -23.49 -6.87 -10.21
N GLY A 144 -22.55 -6.96 -11.16
CA GLY A 144 -22.84 -6.87 -12.60
C GLY A 144 -23.87 -7.89 -13.09
N HIS A 145 -23.84 -9.09 -12.51
CA HIS A 145 -24.76 -10.17 -12.87
C HIS A 145 -26.20 -9.96 -12.39
N LEU A 146 -26.46 -9.00 -11.49
CA LEU A 146 -27.82 -8.72 -11.01
C LEU A 146 -28.77 -8.28 -12.12
N LYS A 147 -28.24 -7.76 -13.23
CA LYS A 147 -29.00 -7.44 -14.44
C LYS A 147 -29.47 -8.67 -15.24
N TYR A 148 -28.93 -9.85 -14.92
CA TYR A 148 -29.20 -11.10 -15.62
C TYR A 148 -29.71 -12.21 -14.67
N PRO A 149 -30.83 -11.98 -13.95
CA PRO A 149 -31.29 -12.85 -12.86
C PRO A 149 -31.63 -14.27 -13.28
N ASN A 150 -31.97 -14.48 -14.56
CA ASN A 150 -32.34 -15.80 -15.09
C ASN A 150 -31.14 -16.58 -15.65
N SER A 151 -29.91 -16.07 -15.50
CA SER A 151 -28.70 -16.77 -15.98
C SER A 151 -28.35 -17.97 -15.09
N PRO A 152 -27.86 -19.08 -15.66
CA PRO A 152 -27.39 -20.22 -14.86
C PRO A 152 -26.29 -19.82 -13.88
N LEU A 153 -26.44 -20.22 -12.61
CA LEU A 153 -25.54 -19.80 -11.52
C LEU A 153 -24.07 -20.14 -11.81
N LEU A 154 -23.78 -21.33 -12.32
CA LEU A 154 -22.41 -21.74 -12.63
C LEU A 154 -21.76 -20.82 -13.67
N LYS A 155 -22.51 -20.43 -14.70
CA LYS A 155 -22.03 -19.49 -15.73
C LYS A 155 -21.71 -18.13 -15.11
N VAL A 156 -22.59 -17.63 -14.24
CA VAL A 156 -22.39 -16.36 -13.53
C VAL A 156 -21.14 -16.41 -12.66
N VAL A 157 -20.99 -17.45 -11.84
CA VAL A 157 -19.83 -17.62 -10.95
C VAL A 157 -18.53 -17.65 -11.73
N LEU A 158 -18.45 -18.42 -12.82
CA LEU A 158 -17.24 -18.51 -13.64
C LEU A 158 -16.87 -17.18 -14.31
N ILE A 159 -17.86 -16.43 -14.80
CA ILE A 159 -17.63 -15.10 -15.38
C ILE A 159 -17.16 -14.12 -14.29
N SER A 160 -17.83 -14.09 -13.14
CA SER A 160 -17.44 -13.24 -12.00
C SER A 160 -16.03 -13.55 -11.52
N TRP A 161 -15.63 -14.81 -11.46
CA TRP A 161 -14.25 -15.22 -11.15
C TRP A 161 -13.24 -14.75 -12.19
N GLY A 162 -13.57 -14.85 -13.48
CA GLY A 162 -12.72 -14.34 -14.56
C GLY A 162 -12.49 -12.82 -14.45
N ILE A 163 -13.51 -12.07 -14.05
CA ILE A 163 -13.40 -10.62 -13.81
C ILE A 163 -12.56 -10.33 -12.56
N ALA A 164 -12.80 -11.06 -11.46
CA ALA A 164 -12.03 -10.93 -10.22
C ALA A 164 -10.53 -11.27 -10.40
N LEU A 165 -10.18 -12.13 -11.36
CA LEU A 165 -8.77 -12.38 -11.66
C LEU A 165 -8.05 -11.13 -12.19
N VAL A 166 -8.70 -10.33 -13.04
CA VAL A 166 -8.15 -9.06 -13.57
C VAL A 166 -8.00 -8.05 -12.44
N GLU A 167 -8.98 -8.01 -11.54
CA GLU A 167 -8.93 -7.20 -10.31
C GLU A 167 -7.68 -7.54 -9.48
N TYR A 168 -7.42 -8.82 -9.21
CA TYR A 168 -6.25 -9.22 -8.43
C TYR A 168 -4.91 -8.83 -9.08
N CYS A 169 -4.86 -8.79 -10.41
CA CYS A 169 -3.68 -8.33 -11.15
C CYS A 169 -3.36 -6.84 -10.88
N LEU A 170 -4.34 -6.05 -10.40
CA LEU A 170 -4.18 -4.66 -10.02
C LEU A 170 -4.06 -4.48 -8.50
N ALA A 171 -4.95 -5.12 -7.71
CA ALA A 171 -4.96 -4.97 -6.26
C ALA A 171 -3.67 -5.47 -5.59
N VAL A 172 -3.12 -6.60 -6.04
CA VAL A 172 -1.91 -7.17 -5.42
C VAL A 172 -0.69 -6.25 -5.56
N PRO A 173 -0.30 -5.80 -6.77
CA PRO A 173 0.82 -4.87 -6.92
C PRO A 173 0.55 -3.51 -6.26
N ALA A 174 -0.68 -3.01 -6.32
CA ALA A 174 -1.06 -1.76 -5.67
C ALA A 174 -0.84 -1.80 -4.16
N ASN A 175 -1.30 -2.87 -3.49
CA ASN A 175 -1.11 -3.03 -2.05
C ASN A 175 0.37 -3.26 -1.68
N ARG A 176 1.13 -4.02 -2.48
CA ARG A 176 2.57 -4.21 -2.25
C ARG A 176 3.36 -2.91 -2.36
N LEU A 177 3.06 -2.10 -3.39
CA LEU A 177 3.67 -0.80 -3.57
C LEU A 177 3.23 0.18 -2.46
N GLY A 178 1.93 0.23 -2.16
CA GLY A 178 1.37 1.11 -1.14
C GLY A 178 1.86 0.79 0.28
N HIS A 179 2.13 -0.47 0.61
CA HIS A 179 2.62 -0.88 1.93
C HIS A 179 4.05 -0.38 2.23
N THR A 180 4.73 0.23 1.25
CA THR A 180 6.00 0.93 1.47
C THR A 180 5.83 2.30 2.12
N VAL A 181 4.64 2.91 2.04
CA VAL A 181 4.34 4.26 2.55
C VAL A 181 3.10 4.35 3.44
N TYR A 182 2.17 3.41 3.30
CA TYR A 182 0.94 3.31 4.09
C TYR A 182 0.97 2.07 4.97
N SER A 183 0.36 2.14 6.15
CA SER A 183 0.12 0.94 6.96
C SER A 183 -0.94 0.03 6.29
N ALA A 184 -0.92 -1.26 6.64
CA ALA A 184 -1.96 -2.20 6.19
C ALA A 184 -3.37 -1.73 6.56
N ALA A 185 -3.54 -1.10 7.73
CA ALA A 185 -4.81 -0.51 8.15
C ALA A 185 -5.23 0.64 7.22
N GLN A 186 -4.32 1.57 6.91
CA GLN A 186 -4.60 2.68 5.99
C GLN A 186 -4.96 2.19 4.58
N LEU A 187 -4.25 1.21 4.04
CA LEU A 187 -4.57 0.61 2.73
C LEU A 187 -5.96 -0.02 2.72
N LYS A 188 -6.30 -0.79 3.76
CA LYS A 188 -7.61 -1.42 3.87
C LYS A 188 -8.71 -0.37 4.00
N THR A 189 -8.49 0.69 4.77
CA THR A 189 -9.43 1.80 4.91
C THR A 189 -9.64 2.53 3.58
N MET A 190 -8.57 2.83 2.83
CA MET A 190 -8.72 3.42 1.49
C MET A 190 -9.53 2.51 0.58
N GLN A 191 -9.30 1.20 0.63
CA GLN A 191 -10.11 0.21 -0.09
C GLN A 191 -11.59 0.28 0.28
N GLU A 192 -11.94 0.38 1.57
CA GLU A 192 -13.34 0.50 2.01
C GLU A 192 -13.98 1.85 1.58
N VAL A 193 -13.22 2.94 1.54
CA VAL A 193 -13.75 4.21 1.03
C VAL A 193 -13.95 4.16 -0.48
N ILE A 194 -12.96 3.64 -1.21
CA ILE A 194 -12.98 3.52 -2.68
C ILE A 194 -14.12 2.58 -3.12
N THR A 195 -14.28 1.42 -2.47
CA THR A 195 -15.31 0.44 -2.83
C THR A 195 -16.70 1.05 -2.73
N LEU A 196 -16.97 1.85 -1.69
CA LEU A 196 -18.26 2.53 -1.53
C LEU A 196 -18.48 3.60 -2.60
N LEU A 197 -17.48 4.43 -2.88
CA LEU A 197 -17.59 5.46 -3.94
C LEU A 197 -17.84 4.83 -5.31
N VAL A 198 -17.09 3.77 -5.65
CA VAL A 198 -17.26 3.03 -6.90
C VAL A 198 -18.64 2.36 -6.94
N PHE A 199 -19.09 1.77 -5.83
CA PHE A 199 -20.41 1.15 -5.72
C PHE A 199 -21.55 2.16 -5.95
N VAL A 200 -21.45 3.38 -5.43
CA VAL A 200 -22.45 4.44 -5.68
C VAL A 200 -22.57 4.74 -7.16
N VAL A 201 -21.43 4.99 -7.81
CA VAL A 201 -21.39 5.28 -9.24
C VAL A 201 -21.97 4.10 -10.03
N PHE A 202 -21.61 2.87 -9.66
CA PHE A 202 -22.13 1.66 -10.27
C PHE A 202 -23.64 1.49 -10.07
N SER A 203 -24.16 1.64 -8.84
CA SER A 203 -25.58 1.48 -8.52
C SER A 203 -26.44 2.48 -9.32
N VAL A 204 -26.02 3.76 -9.38
CA VAL A 204 -26.75 4.79 -10.15
C VAL A 204 -26.66 4.55 -11.66
N LEU A 205 -25.46 4.26 -12.20
CA LEU A 205 -25.27 4.18 -13.65
C LEU A 205 -25.70 2.83 -14.24
N TYR A 206 -25.42 1.73 -13.55
CA TYR A 206 -25.63 0.36 -14.02
C TYR A 206 -26.96 -0.25 -13.52
N LEU A 207 -27.25 -0.16 -12.21
CA LEU A 207 -28.47 -0.72 -11.62
C LEU A 207 -29.67 0.23 -11.74
N LYS A 208 -29.44 1.53 -11.98
CA LYS A 208 -30.48 2.58 -12.04
C LYS A 208 -31.23 2.77 -10.72
N GLU A 209 -30.57 2.47 -9.61
CA GLU A 209 -31.12 2.69 -8.27
C GLU A 209 -30.86 4.13 -7.81
N SER A 210 -31.79 4.68 -7.02
CA SER A 210 -31.68 6.05 -6.53
C SER A 210 -30.85 6.13 -5.25
N PHE A 211 -30.01 7.16 -5.17
CA PHE A 211 -29.23 7.44 -3.97
C PHE A 211 -30.09 8.17 -2.94
N THR A 212 -30.17 7.63 -1.72
CA THR A 212 -30.99 8.21 -0.63
C THR A 212 -30.14 8.89 0.44
N LEU A 213 -30.75 9.78 1.23
CA LEU A 213 -30.08 10.44 2.36
C LEU A 213 -29.54 9.45 3.40
N ASN A 214 -30.18 8.30 3.58
CA ASN A 214 -29.70 7.27 4.49
C ASN A 214 -28.35 6.69 4.04
N HIS A 215 -28.16 6.50 2.72
CA HIS A 215 -26.89 6.06 2.17
C HIS A 215 -25.80 7.11 2.40
N LEU A 216 -26.12 8.39 2.21
CA LEU A 216 -25.18 9.49 2.47
C LEU A 216 -24.74 9.53 3.94
N LEU A 217 -25.69 9.40 4.88
CA LEU A 217 -25.38 9.35 6.31
C LEU A 217 -24.51 8.14 6.66
N GLY A 218 -24.85 6.96 6.13
CA GLY A 218 -24.06 5.74 6.32
C GLY A 218 -22.62 5.91 5.85
N PHE A 219 -22.41 6.46 4.66
CA PHE A 219 -21.05 6.70 4.14
C PHE A 219 -20.29 7.77 4.89
N THR A 220 -21.00 8.79 5.40
CA THR A 220 -20.37 9.83 6.23
C THR A 220 -19.79 9.22 7.51
N LEU A 221 -20.51 8.28 8.14
CA LEU A 221 -20.01 7.57 9.32
C LEU A 221 -18.79 6.68 8.99
N ILE A 222 -18.77 6.04 7.83
CA ILE A 222 -17.62 5.26 7.37
C ILE A 222 -16.42 6.18 7.10
N GLY A 223 -16.65 7.33 6.48
CA GLY A 223 -15.64 8.37 6.27
C GLY A 223 -15.07 8.93 7.58
N ALA A 224 -15.91 9.10 8.60
CA ALA A 224 -15.45 9.47 9.95
C ALA A 224 -14.54 8.39 10.56
N GLY A 225 -14.88 7.10 10.38
CA GLY A 225 -14.00 5.99 10.77
C GLY A 225 -12.64 6.05 10.04
N ALA A 226 -12.66 6.36 8.75
CA ALA A 226 -11.43 6.54 7.98
C ALA A 226 -10.55 7.66 8.55
N PHE A 227 -11.14 8.82 8.89
CA PHE A 227 -10.41 9.94 9.49
C PHE A 227 -9.58 9.51 10.70
N PHE A 228 -10.16 8.76 11.65
CA PHE A 228 -9.43 8.31 12.84
C PHE A 228 -8.27 7.37 12.54
N ILE A 229 -8.38 6.53 11.51
CA ILE A 229 -7.31 5.61 11.10
C ILE A 229 -6.11 6.38 10.52
N PHE A 230 -6.35 7.52 9.88
CA PHE A 230 -5.30 8.39 9.36
C PHE A 230 -4.75 9.41 10.37
N TYR A 231 -5.55 9.79 11.37
CA TYR A 231 -5.17 10.80 12.38
C TYR A 231 -4.14 10.28 13.41
N GLY A 232 -4.10 8.97 13.65
CA GLY A 232 -3.16 8.34 14.60
C GLY A 232 -3.78 8.09 15.99
N PRO A 233 -2.99 7.57 16.96
CA PRO A 233 -3.51 7.16 18.26
C PRO A 233 -4.07 8.37 19.03
N LEU A 234 -5.29 8.22 19.53
CA LEU A 234 -5.92 9.21 20.39
C LEU A 234 -5.10 9.30 21.69
N LYS A 235 -4.73 10.52 22.07
CA LYS A 235 -4.04 10.81 23.33
C LYS A 235 -5.03 10.90 24.49
#